data_AF-A0A962RNM9-F1
#
_entry.id   AF-A0A962RNM9-F1
#
_cell.length_a   1.000
_cell.length_b   1.000
_cell.length_c   1.000
_cell.angle_alpha   90.00
_cell.angle_beta   90.00
_cell.angle_gamma   90.00
#
_symmetry.space_group_name_H-M   'P 1'
#
loop_
_entity.id
_entity.type
_entity.pdbx_description
1 polymer ?
#
loop_
_entity_poly.entity_id
_entity_poly.type
_entity_poly.pdbx_seq_one_letter_code
_entity_poly.pdbx_strand_id
1 'polypeptide(L)'
;MAMHDVVVGCRKKAGSNGVLPAHAHRTGRWPWLMACALLLILARPVAAAEIINPWTGFSTPSGGPARAIGAYQAGCVQGAVGLALSEPGLEVMRPGRRRFYGHPELVGFIRTLGDELRRGWQRVMLVGDMAMPRGGPTLSSHVSHQSGLDVDIWFDVLGLTERISAADRRQRSARRYVEGLVGALSAEWGPPQEALVRLSAEHPLVERVLVNPSIKRHLCARHAQGRTDTAGWLRKVRPWWGHADHMHVRLACPEGSGDCKSQQAPPPGNGCDASLDWWFTQEAADTLKQRRDSGPRRMPVLPVACERVAAAP
;
A
#
# COMPACT_ATOMS: atom_id res chain seq x y z
N MET A 1 -7.26 -28.42 40.96
CA MET A 1 -8.37 -29.41 40.96
C MET A 1 -9.66 -28.61 40.82
N ALA A 2 -10.10 -28.38 39.58
CA ALA A 2 -11.19 -29.11 38.91
C ALA A 2 -12.58 -28.66 39.45
N MET A 3 -13.30 -27.84 38.67
CA MET A 3 -14.50 -28.23 37.87
C MET A 3 -15.80 -28.13 38.72
N HIS A 4 -17.01 -27.73 38.28
CA HIS A 4 -17.75 -27.80 37.01
C HIS A 4 -18.95 -26.81 37.04
N ASP A 5 -19.46 -26.47 35.86
CA ASP A 5 -20.73 -25.79 35.53
C ASP A 5 -22.04 -26.46 36.05
N VAL A 6 -23.18 -25.75 35.93
CA VAL A 6 -24.43 -26.16 35.18
C VAL A 6 -25.73 -25.50 35.73
N VAL A 7 -26.27 -24.54 34.95
CA VAL A 7 -27.60 -24.45 34.28
C VAL A 7 -28.94 -24.85 34.99
N VAL A 8 -29.85 -23.85 35.03
CA VAL A 8 -31.32 -23.77 34.72
C VAL A 8 -32.33 -24.78 35.32
N GLY A 9 -33.43 -24.22 35.85
CA GLY A 9 -34.71 -24.93 36.00
C GLY A 9 -35.92 -23.99 36.06
N CYS A 10 -36.82 -24.09 35.08
CA CYS A 10 -38.10 -23.40 34.97
C CYS A 10 -39.24 -24.40 35.28
N ARG A 11 -40.29 -24.02 36.05
CA ARG A 11 -41.55 -24.81 36.13
C ARG A 11 -42.80 -23.94 36.40
N LYS A 12 -43.88 -24.37 35.73
CA LYS A 12 -45.23 -23.81 35.56
C LYS A 12 -46.24 -24.15 36.70
N LYS A 13 -47.43 -23.51 36.57
CA LYS A 13 -48.82 -23.86 36.99
C LYS A 13 -49.34 -22.98 38.14
N ALA A 14 -50.62 -22.61 38.27
CA ALA A 14 -51.91 -23.10 37.76
C ALA A 14 -52.90 -21.90 37.66
N GLY A 15 -53.95 -21.91 36.80
CA GLY A 15 -55.34 -22.33 37.12
C GLY A 15 -56.15 -21.16 37.74
N SER A 16 -57.44 -20.93 37.56
CA SER A 16 -58.55 -21.50 36.79
C SER A 16 -59.82 -20.67 37.14
N ASN A 17 -60.87 -20.77 36.30
CA ASN A 17 -62.29 -20.42 36.54
C ASN A 17 -62.69 -18.94 36.35
N GLY A 18 -63.79 -18.56 35.69
CA GLY A 18 -64.85 -19.33 35.04
C GLY A 18 -66.02 -18.41 34.63
N VAL A 19 -66.94 -18.97 33.84
CA VAL A 19 -68.39 -18.64 33.73
C VAL A 19 -68.82 -17.46 32.80
N LEU A 20 -69.42 -17.87 31.65
CA LEU A 20 -70.40 -17.17 30.79
C LEU A 20 -71.84 -17.37 31.34
N PRO A 21 -72.98 -16.93 30.74
CA PRO A 21 -73.23 -16.17 29.48
C PRO A 21 -74.33 -15.06 29.62
N ALA A 22 -74.65 -14.33 28.53
CA ALA A 22 -76.01 -14.27 27.95
C ALA A 22 -76.14 -13.24 26.81
N HIS A 23 -76.97 -13.62 25.84
CA HIS A 23 -77.31 -13.04 24.54
C HIS A 23 -77.73 -11.56 24.49
N ALA A 24 -77.45 -10.89 23.36
CA ALA A 24 -78.50 -10.33 22.49
C ALA A 24 -77.96 -9.78 21.15
N HIS A 25 -78.80 -9.91 20.13
CA HIS A 25 -78.65 -9.55 18.71
C HIS A 25 -78.39 -8.06 18.42
N ARG A 26 -77.67 -7.75 17.32
CA ARG A 26 -78.21 -7.16 16.06
C ARG A 26 -77.12 -6.48 15.19
N THR A 27 -76.99 -6.99 13.98
CA THR A 27 -76.83 -6.30 12.67
C THR A 27 -76.23 -4.89 12.59
N GLY A 28 -75.13 -4.73 11.84
CA GLY A 28 -74.72 -3.44 11.28
C GLY A 28 -73.38 -3.46 10.52
N ARG A 29 -73.47 -3.31 9.18
CA ARG A 29 -72.57 -2.63 8.21
C ARG A 29 -71.20 -2.11 8.76
N TRP A 30 -70.04 -2.29 8.16
CA TRP A 30 -69.62 -2.05 6.77
C TRP A 30 -68.19 -2.60 6.52
N PRO A 31 -67.80 -2.86 5.26
CA PRO A 31 -66.54 -3.52 4.89
C PRO A 31 -65.40 -2.51 4.67
N TRP A 32 -64.30 -2.63 5.42
CA TRP A 32 -63.04 -1.94 5.12
C TRP A 32 -61.86 -2.88 5.38
N LEU A 33 -61.75 -3.95 4.59
CA LEU A 33 -60.57 -4.84 4.57
C LEU A 33 -60.10 -5.12 3.14
N MET A 34 -60.03 -4.09 2.30
CA MET A 34 -59.32 -4.17 1.02
C MET A 34 -58.57 -2.87 0.74
N ALA A 35 -57.54 -2.57 1.53
CA ALA A 35 -56.60 -1.50 1.22
C ALA A 35 -55.25 -1.71 1.94
N CYS A 36 -54.56 -2.84 1.70
CA CYS A 36 -53.15 -3.00 2.12
C CYS A 36 -52.34 -3.97 1.24
N ALA A 37 -52.85 -4.40 0.09
CA ALA A 37 -52.19 -5.41 -0.74
C ALA A 37 -51.80 -4.87 -2.12
N LEU A 38 -51.10 -3.74 -2.20
CA LEU A 38 -50.43 -3.30 -3.44
C LEU A 38 -49.47 -2.13 -3.18
N LEU A 39 -48.40 -2.38 -2.42
CA LEU A 39 -47.21 -1.51 -2.38
C LEU A 39 -45.96 -2.29 -1.91
N LEU A 40 -45.80 -3.53 -2.37
CA LEU A 40 -44.47 -4.14 -2.51
C LEU A 40 -43.88 -3.63 -3.83
N ILE A 41 -43.54 -2.34 -3.87
CA ILE A 41 -42.62 -1.83 -4.88
C ILE A 41 -41.32 -2.61 -4.64
N LEU A 42 -40.96 -3.42 -5.62
CA LEU A 42 -39.68 -4.10 -5.74
C LEU A 42 -38.56 -3.07 -5.51
N ALA A 43 -38.06 -2.98 -4.28
CA ALA A 43 -36.78 -2.38 -4.00
C ALA A 43 -35.73 -3.29 -4.66
N ARG A 44 -35.48 -3.07 -5.96
CA ARG A 44 -34.35 -3.70 -6.63
C ARG A 44 -33.11 -3.23 -5.88
N PRO A 45 -32.27 -4.13 -5.35
CA PRO A 45 -30.99 -3.71 -4.84
C PRO A 45 -30.29 -2.95 -5.97
N VAL A 46 -29.98 -1.68 -5.73
CA VAL A 46 -29.06 -0.95 -6.60
C VAL A 46 -27.76 -1.73 -6.51
N ALA A 47 -27.44 -2.49 -7.55
CA ALA A 47 -26.14 -3.12 -7.66
C ALA A 47 -25.11 -2.00 -7.51
N ALA A 48 -24.22 -2.13 -6.53
CA ALA A 48 -23.10 -1.22 -6.40
C ALA A 48 -22.38 -1.22 -7.76
N ALA A 49 -22.29 -0.05 -8.42
CA ALA A 49 -21.58 0.06 -9.68
C ALA A 49 -20.13 -0.42 -9.44
N GLU A 50 -19.72 -1.48 -10.14
CA GLU A 50 -18.32 -1.89 -10.13
C GLU A 50 -17.48 -0.70 -10.61
N ILE A 51 -16.53 -0.26 -9.79
CA ILE A 51 -15.55 0.75 -10.21
C ILE A 51 -14.64 0.06 -11.23
N ILE A 52 -14.98 0.18 -12.51
CA ILE A 52 -14.12 -0.25 -13.60
C ILE A 52 -12.93 0.70 -13.63
N ASN A 53 -11.79 0.22 -13.13
CA ASN A 53 -10.53 0.95 -13.23
C ASN A 53 -9.81 0.52 -14.52
N PRO A 54 -9.84 1.32 -15.60
CA PRO A 54 -9.28 0.92 -16.90
C PRO A 54 -7.77 0.67 -16.84
N TRP A 55 -7.07 1.30 -15.89
CA TRP A 55 -5.61 1.20 -15.75
C TRP A 55 -5.11 -0.20 -15.43
N THR A 56 -5.93 -1.01 -14.75
CA THR A 56 -5.58 -2.41 -14.44
C THR A 56 -5.73 -3.34 -15.65
N GLY A 57 -6.43 -2.89 -16.70
CA GLY A 57 -6.66 -3.65 -17.93
C GLY A 57 -5.47 -3.67 -18.87
N PHE A 58 -4.67 -2.60 -18.91
CA PHE A 58 -3.54 -2.49 -19.84
C PHE A 58 -2.49 -3.59 -19.60
N SER A 59 -2.11 -4.29 -20.66
CA SER A 59 -1.09 -5.36 -20.64
C SER A 59 0.27 -4.91 -21.17
N THR A 60 0.31 -3.82 -21.93
CA THR A 60 1.51 -3.29 -22.57
C THR A 60 1.67 -1.80 -22.29
N PRO A 61 2.92 -1.30 -22.26
CA PRO A 61 3.17 0.14 -22.24
C PRO A 61 2.54 0.83 -23.44
N SER A 62 2.23 2.11 -23.28
CA SER A 62 1.89 2.98 -24.41
C SER A 62 3.14 3.35 -25.21
N GLY A 63 2.98 3.55 -26.51
CA GLY A 63 4.05 4.04 -27.38
C GLY A 63 4.47 5.49 -27.11
N GLY A 64 5.53 5.93 -27.79
CA GLY A 64 6.05 7.29 -27.73
C GLY A 64 7.21 7.48 -26.75
N PRO A 65 7.73 8.72 -26.59
CA PRO A 65 8.83 9.01 -25.68
C PRO A 65 8.42 8.76 -24.23
N ALA A 66 9.39 8.37 -23.42
CA ALA A 66 9.20 8.15 -21.99
C ALA A 66 8.86 9.47 -21.28
N ARG A 67 7.71 9.52 -20.61
CA ARG A 67 7.27 10.70 -19.84
C ARG A 67 6.52 10.27 -18.60
N ALA A 68 6.98 10.76 -17.44
CA ALA A 68 6.18 10.77 -16.22
C ALA A 68 5.18 11.93 -16.28
N ILE A 69 3.91 11.66 -16.02
CA ILE A 69 2.83 12.63 -16.18
C ILE A 69 2.03 12.72 -14.88
N GLY A 70 1.83 13.93 -14.37
CA GLY A 70 1.10 14.18 -13.14
C GLY A 70 1.92 13.94 -11.87
N ALA A 71 1.21 13.80 -10.75
CA ALA A 71 1.81 13.50 -9.45
C ALA A 71 1.95 11.99 -9.26
N TYR A 72 2.82 11.58 -8.34
CA TYR A 72 3.07 10.18 -8.01
C TYR A 72 1.80 9.37 -7.65
N GLN A 73 0.81 10.04 -7.08
CA GLN A 73 -0.48 9.49 -6.64
C GLN A 73 -1.69 9.92 -7.48
N ALA A 74 -1.45 10.63 -8.58
CA ALA A 74 -2.47 11.14 -9.49
C ALA A 74 -1.82 11.37 -10.86
N GLY A 75 -1.44 10.28 -11.53
CA GLY A 75 -0.60 10.35 -12.71
C GLY A 75 -0.62 9.08 -13.54
N CYS A 76 0.24 9.06 -14.56
CA CYS A 76 0.45 7.95 -15.47
C CYS A 76 1.87 8.01 -16.04
N VAL A 77 2.26 6.98 -16.78
CA VAL A 77 3.55 6.95 -17.49
C VAL A 77 3.34 6.57 -18.95
N GLN A 78 3.91 7.37 -19.84
CA GLN A 78 4.03 7.08 -21.27
C GLN A 78 5.39 6.45 -21.57
N GLY A 79 5.47 5.54 -22.55
CA GLY A 79 6.75 4.97 -22.99
C GLY A 79 7.47 4.24 -21.86
N ALA A 80 6.70 3.62 -20.95
CA ALA A 80 7.26 2.87 -19.84
C ALA A 80 8.02 1.65 -20.35
N VAL A 81 9.08 1.27 -19.63
CA VAL A 81 9.87 0.07 -19.91
C VAL A 81 9.70 -0.93 -18.78
N GLY A 82 9.69 -2.21 -19.13
CA GLY A 82 9.65 -3.31 -18.17
C GLY A 82 11.04 -3.62 -17.63
N LEU A 83 11.14 -3.86 -16.32
CA LEU A 83 12.30 -4.49 -15.70
C LEU A 83 12.29 -6.00 -16.02
N ALA A 84 13.44 -6.58 -16.37
CA ALA A 84 13.49 -8.02 -16.60
C ALA A 84 13.26 -8.77 -15.28
N LEU A 85 12.60 -9.93 -15.33
CA LEU A 85 12.17 -10.63 -14.12
C LEU A 85 13.33 -11.14 -13.25
N SER A 86 14.51 -11.29 -13.85
CA SER A 86 15.75 -11.71 -13.21
C SER A 86 16.92 -11.05 -13.96
N GLU A 87 17.81 -10.40 -13.22
CA GLU A 87 19.05 -9.79 -13.73
C GLU A 87 20.18 -10.02 -12.71
N PRO A 88 21.47 -9.90 -13.08
CA PRO A 88 22.56 -10.02 -12.12
C PRO A 88 22.41 -9.03 -10.95
N GLY A 89 21.99 -9.53 -9.80
CA GLY A 89 21.84 -8.74 -8.57
C GLY A 89 20.41 -8.39 -8.19
N LEU A 90 19.41 -8.77 -8.98
CA LEU A 90 18.01 -8.57 -8.61
C LEU A 90 17.04 -9.64 -9.13
N GLU A 91 15.92 -9.78 -8.43
CA GLU A 91 14.79 -10.62 -8.80
C GLU A 91 13.47 -9.85 -8.62
N VAL A 92 12.59 -9.91 -9.61
CA VAL A 92 11.25 -9.30 -9.54
C VAL A 92 10.29 -10.23 -8.82
N MET A 93 9.61 -9.68 -7.82
CA MET A 93 8.61 -10.35 -7.01
C MET A 93 7.20 -10.06 -7.51
N ARG A 94 6.29 -11.01 -7.31
CA ARG A 94 4.88 -10.94 -7.72
C ARG A 94 4.66 -10.51 -9.18
N PRO A 95 5.40 -11.04 -10.17
CA PRO A 95 5.32 -10.56 -11.57
C PRO A 95 3.91 -10.69 -12.18
N GLY A 96 3.08 -11.61 -11.67
CA GLY A 96 1.68 -11.75 -12.10
C GLY A 96 0.82 -10.51 -11.88
N ARG A 97 1.24 -9.57 -11.00
CA ARG A 97 0.57 -8.27 -10.82
C ARG A 97 0.79 -7.31 -11.99
N ARG A 98 1.75 -7.59 -12.89
CA ARG A 98 2.19 -6.70 -13.98
C ARG A 98 2.60 -5.31 -13.49
N ARG A 99 3.27 -5.25 -12.34
CA ARG A 99 3.76 -4.04 -11.67
C ARG A 99 5.29 -3.99 -11.68
N PHE A 100 5.89 -4.19 -12.84
CA PHE A 100 7.34 -4.15 -13.04
C PHE A 100 7.73 -3.19 -14.16
N TYR A 101 6.89 -2.17 -14.39
CA TYR A 101 7.08 -1.15 -15.41
C TYR A 101 7.37 0.21 -14.77
N GLY A 102 8.05 1.07 -15.49
CA GLY A 102 8.29 2.43 -15.04
C GLY A 102 9.00 3.29 -16.08
N HIS A 103 9.33 4.51 -15.68
CA HIS A 103 10.18 5.38 -16.47
C HIS A 103 11.57 4.73 -16.65
N PRO A 104 12.26 4.90 -17.80
CA PRO A 104 13.60 4.34 -18.00
C PRO A 104 14.61 4.68 -16.92
N GLU A 105 14.55 5.90 -16.36
CA GLU A 105 15.39 6.28 -15.21
C GLU A 105 15.12 5.46 -13.95
N LEU A 106 13.86 5.05 -13.69
CA LEU A 106 13.54 4.16 -12.58
C LEU A 106 14.16 2.78 -12.78
N VAL A 107 14.06 2.22 -13.99
CA VAL A 107 14.70 0.93 -14.31
C VAL A 107 16.21 1.02 -14.22
N GLY A 108 16.82 2.11 -14.69
CA GLY A 108 18.25 2.38 -14.55
C GLY A 108 18.71 2.47 -13.09
N PHE A 109 17.95 3.18 -12.26
CA PHE A 109 18.19 3.25 -10.81
C PHE A 109 18.14 1.85 -10.16
N ILE A 110 17.10 1.07 -10.43
CA ILE A 110 16.93 -0.27 -9.85
C ILE A 110 18.10 -1.20 -10.22
N ARG A 111 18.54 -1.15 -11.48
CA ARG A 111 19.71 -1.92 -11.96
C ARG A 111 20.99 -1.51 -11.25
N THR A 112 21.22 -0.19 -11.13
CA THR A 112 22.40 0.36 -10.45
C THR A 112 22.43 -0.08 -8.99
N LEU A 113 21.32 0.08 -8.28
CA LEU A 113 21.20 -0.34 -6.88
C LEU A 113 21.40 -1.86 -6.70
N GLY A 114 20.84 -2.67 -7.61
CA GLY A 114 21.04 -4.12 -7.62
C GLY A 114 22.51 -4.50 -7.82
N ASP A 115 23.22 -3.83 -8.72
CA ASP A 115 24.66 -4.06 -8.93
C ASP A 115 25.51 -3.64 -7.73
N GLU A 116 25.23 -2.49 -7.13
CA GLU A 116 25.90 -2.00 -5.93
C GLU A 116 25.73 -2.95 -4.74
N LEU A 117 24.50 -3.43 -4.52
CA LEU A 117 24.22 -4.41 -3.47
C LEU A 117 24.92 -5.74 -3.75
N ARG A 118 24.91 -6.21 -5.00
CA ARG A 118 25.58 -7.45 -5.41
C ARG A 118 27.08 -7.38 -5.18
N ARG A 119 27.73 -6.29 -5.59
CA ARG A 119 29.19 -6.14 -5.52
C ARG A 119 29.68 -5.79 -4.13
N GLY A 120 29.01 -4.87 -3.44
CA GLY A 120 29.41 -4.40 -2.12
C GLY A 120 29.00 -5.32 -0.97
N TRP A 121 27.86 -5.99 -1.11
CA TRP A 121 27.23 -6.75 -0.02
C TRP A 121 27.05 -8.23 -0.32
N GLN A 122 27.36 -8.67 -1.55
CA GLN A 122 27.19 -10.05 -1.98
C GLN A 122 25.75 -10.54 -1.75
N ARG A 123 24.79 -9.70 -2.12
CA ARG A 123 23.35 -9.97 -1.99
C ARG A 123 22.60 -9.68 -3.28
N VAL A 124 21.49 -10.37 -3.46
CA VAL A 124 20.54 -10.15 -4.55
C VAL A 124 19.32 -9.41 -3.99
N MET A 125 18.96 -8.31 -4.62
CA MET A 125 17.84 -7.45 -4.26
C MET A 125 16.50 -8.05 -4.72
N LEU A 126 15.47 -7.97 -3.88
CA LEU A 126 14.12 -8.38 -4.24
C LEU A 126 13.26 -7.14 -4.54
N VAL A 127 12.83 -7.00 -5.80
CA VAL A 127 12.05 -5.86 -6.29
C VAL A 127 10.56 -6.18 -6.20
N GLY A 128 9.81 -5.35 -5.47
CA GLY A 128 8.37 -5.43 -5.31
C GLY A 128 7.60 -4.70 -6.41
N ASP A 129 6.53 -4.01 -6.01
CA ASP A 129 5.67 -3.29 -6.94
C ASP A 129 6.41 -2.04 -7.48
N MET A 130 6.33 -1.86 -8.80
CA MET A 130 6.57 -0.62 -9.55
C MET A 130 5.21 -0.15 -10.14
N ALA A 131 5.23 0.60 -11.24
CA ALA A 131 4.01 0.96 -11.96
C ALA A 131 3.45 -0.22 -12.79
N MET A 132 2.14 -0.13 -13.07
CA MET A 132 1.49 -0.88 -14.15
C MET A 132 2.01 -0.42 -15.52
N PRO A 133 1.72 -1.12 -16.64
CA PRO A 133 2.35 -0.82 -17.94
C PRO A 133 2.20 0.63 -18.42
N ARG A 134 1.09 1.28 -18.06
CA ARG A 134 0.81 2.69 -18.37
C ARG A 134 0.72 3.57 -17.11
N GLY A 135 1.10 3.02 -15.96
CA GLY A 135 0.92 3.68 -14.67
C GLY A 135 -0.53 3.70 -14.22
N GLY A 136 -0.98 4.84 -13.69
CA GLY A 136 -2.36 5.05 -13.27
C GLY A 136 -2.71 4.50 -11.89
N PRO A 137 -3.88 4.86 -11.36
CA PRO A 137 -4.35 4.45 -10.05
C PRO A 137 -4.54 2.94 -9.99
N THR A 138 -4.20 2.36 -8.84
CA THR A 138 -4.55 0.97 -8.52
C THR A 138 -5.70 0.94 -7.53
N LEU A 139 -6.43 -0.18 -7.45
CA LEU A 139 -7.42 -0.40 -6.39
C LEU A 139 -6.76 -0.84 -5.06
N SER A 140 -5.43 -0.78 -4.96
CA SER A 140 -4.72 -1.18 -3.74
C SER A 140 -4.61 -0.03 -2.74
N SER A 141 -4.24 -0.35 -1.50
CA SER A 141 -3.94 0.65 -0.47
C SER A 141 -2.70 1.52 -0.79
N HIS A 142 -1.85 1.10 -1.74
CA HIS A 142 -0.70 1.86 -2.22
C HIS A 142 -1.19 2.88 -3.26
N VAL A 143 -1.22 4.16 -2.84
CA VAL A 143 -1.81 5.24 -3.63
C VAL A 143 -0.81 5.88 -4.60
N SER A 144 0.49 5.63 -4.38
CA SER A 144 1.62 6.00 -5.25
C SER A 144 1.76 5.04 -6.45
N HIS A 145 2.93 4.98 -7.09
CA HIS A 145 3.26 4.07 -8.20
C HIS A 145 2.54 4.37 -9.51
N GLN A 146 1.93 5.55 -9.65
CA GLN A 146 1.14 5.87 -10.84
C GLN A 146 1.98 6.49 -11.95
N SER A 147 3.00 7.28 -11.63
CA SER A 147 3.79 8.04 -12.60
C SER A 147 5.04 7.32 -13.11
N GLY A 148 5.26 6.05 -12.72
CA GLY A 148 6.43 5.27 -13.13
C GLY A 148 7.75 5.67 -12.45
N LEU A 149 7.70 6.34 -11.30
CA LEU A 149 8.85 6.87 -10.57
C LEU A 149 8.99 6.33 -9.14
N ASP A 150 8.17 5.34 -8.78
CA ASP A 150 8.18 4.71 -7.48
C ASP A 150 8.51 3.22 -7.62
N VAL A 151 9.22 2.67 -6.64
CA VAL A 151 9.49 1.22 -6.52
C VAL A 151 9.50 0.80 -5.05
N ASP A 152 8.84 -0.32 -4.77
CA ASP A 152 8.94 -1.00 -3.49
C ASP A 152 10.10 -1.99 -3.56
N ILE A 153 11.03 -1.94 -2.60
CA ILE A 153 12.16 -2.87 -2.51
C ILE A 153 12.06 -3.58 -1.17
N TRP A 154 12.01 -4.90 -1.18
CA TRP A 154 11.87 -5.69 0.04
C TRP A 154 13.17 -5.61 0.85
N PHE A 155 13.05 -5.66 2.18
CA PHE A 155 14.23 -5.78 3.05
C PHE A 155 14.82 -7.20 3.04
N ASP A 156 14.02 -8.18 2.62
CA ASP A 156 14.53 -9.52 2.29
C ASP A 156 15.52 -9.41 1.13
N VAL A 157 16.68 -10.03 1.30
CA VAL A 157 17.73 -10.16 0.29
C VAL A 157 18.16 -11.62 0.21
N LEU A 158 18.60 -12.05 -0.98
CA LEU A 158 19.11 -13.42 -1.17
C LEU A 158 20.64 -13.44 -1.17
N GLY A 159 21.22 -14.60 -0.84
CA GLY A 159 22.64 -14.86 -1.11
C GLY A 159 22.92 -14.96 -2.61
N LEU A 160 24.17 -14.73 -3.05
CA LEU A 160 24.54 -14.82 -4.48
C LEU A 160 24.30 -16.20 -5.11
N THR A 161 24.40 -17.26 -4.30
CA THR A 161 24.15 -18.66 -4.71
C THR A 161 22.71 -19.09 -4.48
N GLU A 162 21.94 -18.32 -3.73
CA GLU A 162 20.54 -18.59 -3.48
C GLU A 162 19.74 -18.36 -4.77
N ARG A 163 18.71 -19.18 -4.97
CA ARG A 163 17.83 -19.12 -6.13
C ARG A 163 16.40 -19.08 -5.61
N ILE A 164 15.60 -18.19 -6.19
CA ILE A 164 14.19 -18.11 -5.86
C ILE A 164 13.37 -18.83 -6.94
N SER A 165 12.51 -19.75 -6.50
CA SER A 165 11.69 -20.52 -7.44
C SER A 165 10.65 -19.61 -8.12
N ALA A 166 10.13 -20.06 -9.27
CA ALA A 166 9.03 -19.35 -9.93
C ALA A 166 7.76 -19.31 -9.06
N ALA A 167 7.52 -20.35 -8.26
CA ALA A 167 6.40 -20.39 -7.31
C ALA A 167 6.60 -19.36 -6.19
N ASP A 168 7.78 -19.29 -5.59
CA ASP A 168 8.09 -18.33 -4.53
C ASP A 168 8.03 -16.89 -5.04
N ARG A 169 8.58 -16.59 -6.23
CA ARG A 169 8.42 -15.25 -6.83
C ARG A 169 6.97 -14.85 -6.97
N ARG A 170 6.08 -15.79 -7.30
CA ARG A 170 4.64 -15.51 -7.45
C ARG A 170 3.90 -15.40 -6.11
N GLN A 171 4.28 -16.19 -5.11
CA GLN A 171 3.46 -16.44 -3.91
C GLN A 171 4.04 -15.93 -2.59
N ARG A 172 5.35 -15.71 -2.49
CA ARG A 172 6.04 -15.26 -1.26
C ARG A 172 5.63 -13.84 -0.89
N SER A 173 5.34 -13.61 0.38
CA SER A 173 5.18 -12.26 0.93
C SER A 173 6.49 -11.76 1.51
N ALA A 174 6.70 -10.45 1.47
CA ALA A 174 7.84 -9.82 2.12
C ALA A 174 7.79 -10.08 3.63
N ARG A 175 8.92 -10.46 4.22
CA ARG A 175 9.05 -10.61 5.67
C ARG A 175 8.98 -9.26 6.36
N ARG A 176 8.26 -9.17 7.47
CA ARG A 176 8.25 -8.00 8.35
C ARG A 176 9.49 -7.99 9.25
N TYR A 177 10.10 -6.82 9.38
CA TYR A 177 11.27 -6.55 10.21
C TYR A 177 10.96 -5.64 11.41
N VAL A 178 9.70 -5.24 11.60
CA VAL A 178 9.27 -4.43 12.75
C VAL A 178 8.06 -5.08 13.41
N GLU A 179 8.12 -5.20 14.73
CA GLU A 179 7.01 -5.67 15.56
C GLU A 179 5.87 -4.65 15.61
N GLY A 180 4.62 -5.12 15.45
CA GLY A 180 3.45 -4.25 15.52
C GLY A 180 3.44 -3.14 14.45
N LEU A 181 2.93 -1.96 14.83
CA LEU A 181 2.89 -0.76 13.98
C LEU A 181 4.21 0.02 14.03
N VAL A 182 4.71 0.20 15.24
CA VAL A 182 6.03 0.71 15.59
C VAL A 182 6.51 -0.12 16.78
N GLY A 183 7.74 -0.60 16.75
CA GLY A 183 8.24 -1.55 17.74
C GLY A 183 9.72 -1.85 17.61
N ALA A 184 10.15 -2.96 18.21
CA ALA A 184 11.50 -3.49 18.04
C ALA A 184 11.72 -3.97 16.59
N LEU A 185 12.97 -3.89 16.13
CA LEU A 185 13.37 -4.50 14.87
C LEU A 185 13.62 -6.00 15.10
N SER A 186 13.33 -6.83 14.10
CA SER A 186 13.61 -8.26 14.19
C SER A 186 15.13 -8.51 14.22
N ALA A 187 15.53 -9.64 14.81
CA ALA A 187 16.95 -10.00 14.93
C ALA A 187 17.65 -10.20 13.57
N GLU A 188 16.88 -10.42 12.51
CA GLU A 188 17.37 -10.57 11.14
C GLU A 188 17.65 -9.22 10.45
N TRP A 189 17.26 -8.08 11.05
CA TRP A 189 17.65 -6.78 10.52
C TRP A 189 19.15 -6.57 10.73
N GLY A 190 19.90 -6.35 9.65
CA GLY A 190 21.34 -6.20 9.73
C GLY A 190 21.95 -5.30 8.65
N PRO A 191 23.29 -5.34 8.52
CA PRO A 191 24.03 -4.47 7.61
C PRO A 191 23.53 -4.45 6.15
N PRO A 192 23.12 -5.58 5.53
CA PRO A 192 22.57 -5.54 4.17
C PRO A 192 21.27 -4.73 4.03
N GLN A 193 20.40 -4.77 5.05
CA GLN A 193 19.16 -3.96 5.05
C GLN A 193 19.47 -2.47 5.23
N GLU A 194 20.42 -2.13 6.11
CA GLU A 194 20.88 -0.75 6.27
C GLU A 194 21.51 -0.22 4.97
N ALA A 195 22.29 -1.06 4.29
CA ALA A 195 22.91 -0.75 3.01
C ALA A 195 21.89 -0.46 1.92
N LEU A 196 20.83 -1.28 1.80
CA LEU A 196 19.73 -1.05 0.86
C LEU A 196 19.15 0.36 1.02
N VAL A 197 18.81 0.75 2.26
CA VAL A 197 18.22 2.06 2.54
C VAL A 197 19.21 3.18 2.26
N ARG A 198 20.47 3.01 2.69
CA ARG A 198 21.52 4.01 2.51
C ARG A 198 21.84 4.25 1.04
N LEU A 199 22.17 3.20 0.27
CA LEU A 199 22.50 3.30 -1.15
C LEU A 199 21.35 3.93 -1.94
N SER A 200 20.11 3.54 -1.64
CA SER A 200 18.93 4.16 -2.24
C SER A 200 18.85 5.66 -1.94
N ALA A 201 19.04 6.07 -0.69
CA ALA A 201 18.97 7.47 -0.31
C ALA A 201 20.15 8.31 -0.84
N GLU A 202 21.34 7.73 -0.94
CA GLU A 202 22.51 8.41 -1.50
C GLU A 202 22.39 8.65 -3.01
N HIS A 203 21.59 7.83 -3.72
CA HIS A 203 21.42 7.98 -5.16
C HIS A 203 20.87 9.37 -5.55
N PRO A 204 21.46 10.05 -6.57
CA PRO A 204 21.14 11.44 -6.90
C PRO A 204 19.70 11.63 -7.39
N LEU A 205 19.14 10.66 -8.11
CA LEU A 205 17.76 10.72 -8.61
C LEU A 205 16.70 10.51 -7.51
N VAL A 206 17.07 10.01 -6.34
CA VAL A 206 16.10 9.68 -5.27
C VAL A 206 15.76 10.93 -4.47
N GLU A 207 14.47 11.21 -4.32
CA GLU A 207 13.97 12.29 -3.46
C GLU A 207 13.55 11.80 -2.07
N ARG A 208 13.00 10.59 -1.99
CA ARG A 208 12.49 10.00 -0.74
C ARG A 208 12.65 8.50 -0.72
N VAL A 209 12.95 7.98 0.47
CA VAL A 209 12.88 6.56 0.82
C VAL A 209 11.96 6.45 2.03
N LEU A 210 10.76 5.90 1.85
CA LEU A 210 9.80 5.72 2.94
C LEU A 210 10.07 4.37 3.62
N VAL A 211 10.18 4.41 4.94
CA VAL A 211 10.43 3.25 5.80
C VAL A 211 9.55 3.31 7.03
N ASN A 212 9.39 2.19 7.73
CA ASN A 212 8.75 2.22 9.05
C ASN A 212 9.48 3.19 10.01
N PRO A 213 8.77 3.92 10.91
CA PRO A 213 9.41 4.82 11.87
C PRO A 213 10.47 4.15 12.74
N SER A 214 10.29 2.90 13.14
CA SER A 214 11.29 2.14 13.91
C SER A 214 12.60 1.97 13.14
N ILE A 215 12.53 1.69 11.84
CA ILE A 215 13.71 1.58 10.97
C ILE A 215 14.43 2.92 10.90
N LYS A 216 13.69 4.02 10.68
CA LYS A 216 14.27 5.36 10.67
C LYS A 216 14.97 5.69 11.99
N ARG A 217 14.35 5.38 13.13
CA ARG A 217 14.94 5.58 14.46
C ARG A 217 16.21 4.76 14.68
N HIS A 218 16.20 3.50 14.25
CA HIS A 218 17.39 2.63 14.28
C HIS A 218 18.56 3.22 13.47
N LEU A 219 18.30 3.66 12.24
CA LEU A 219 19.32 4.30 11.39
C LEU A 219 19.86 5.60 12.00
N CYS A 220 19.00 6.41 12.62
CA CYS A 220 19.40 7.61 13.35
C CYS A 220 20.33 7.28 14.54
N ALA A 221 19.99 6.27 15.34
CA ALA A 221 20.82 5.84 16.47
C ALA A 221 22.18 5.29 16.01
N ARG A 222 22.19 4.48 14.94
CA ARG A 222 23.42 3.97 14.30
C ARG A 222 24.31 5.10 13.80
N HIS A 223 23.72 6.11 13.17
CA HIS A 223 24.44 7.29 12.69
C HIS A 223 25.02 8.12 13.84
N ALA A 224 24.25 8.37 14.92
CA ALA A 224 24.74 9.11 16.08
C ALA A 224 25.96 8.46 16.76
N GLN A 225 26.08 7.13 16.67
CA GLN A 225 27.21 6.37 17.21
C GLN A 225 28.47 6.42 16.34
N GLY A 226 28.39 6.82 15.06
CA GLY A 226 29.51 6.86 14.13
C GLY A 226 29.71 8.26 13.56
N ARG A 227 30.77 8.96 13.99
CA ARG A 227 31.19 10.32 13.56
C ARG A 227 31.48 10.41 12.04
N THR A 228 30.47 10.27 11.21
CA THR A 228 30.56 10.42 9.76
C THR A 228 29.85 11.69 9.37
N ASP A 229 30.62 12.69 8.96
CA ASP A 229 30.11 13.98 8.56
C ASP A 229 29.17 13.86 7.35
N THR A 230 28.09 14.63 7.42
CA THR A 230 26.99 14.80 6.45
C THR A 230 26.04 13.60 6.28
N ALA A 231 25.15 13.38 7.25
CA ALA A 231 23.95 12.54 7.12
C ALA A 231 22.90 13.05 6.10
N GLY A 232 23.34 13.66 4.99
CA GLY A 232 22.47 14.21 3.95
C GLY A 232 21.50 13.17 3.40
N TRP A 233 21.91 11.91 3.32
CA TRP A 233 21.04 10.81 2.88
C TRP A 233 19.89 10.52 3.86
N LEU A 234 20.12 10.65 5.18
CA LEU A 234 19.06 10.46 6.18
C LEU A 234 17.92 11.45 5.97
N ARG A 235 18.19 12.67 5.48
CA ARG A 235 17.13 13.64 5.14
C ARG A 235 16.07 13.06 4.19
N LYS A 236 16.49 12.22 3.24
CA LYS A 236 15.59 11.57 2.26
C LYS A 236 14.87 10.35 2.84
N VAL A 237 15.38 9.74 3.91
CA VAL A 237 14.71 8.63 4.60
C VAL A 237 13.59 9.18 5.48
N ARG A 238 12.34 8.88 5.13
CA ARG A 238 11.15 9.43 5.79
C ARG A 238 10.35 8.32 6.49
N PRO A 239 9.95 8.53 7.76
CA PRO A 239 9.04 7.62 8.42
C PRO A 239 7.66 7.62 7.74
N TRP A 240 7.06 6.44 7.58
CA TRP A 240 5.70 6.29 7.08
C TRP A 240 5.01 5.05 7.65
N TRP A 241 3.68 5.10 7.76
CA TRP A 241 2.87 3.98 8.24
C TRP A 241 3.07 2.73 7.39
N GLY A 242 3.12 1.55 8.03
CA GLY A 242 3.45 0.30 7.33
C GLY A 242 4.95 0.17 7.11
N HIS A 243 5.37 -0.13 5.87
CA HIS A 243 6.77 -0.18 5.43
C HIS A 243 7.70 -0.96 6.38
N ALA A 244 7.15 -2.01 7.01
CA ALA A 244 7.87 -2.87 7.93
C ALA A 244 8.58 -4.01 7.20
N ASP A 245 8.24 -4.26 5.94
CA ASP A 245 8.75 -5.39 5.13
C ASP A 245 9.42 -4.95 3.82
N HIS A 246 9.23 -3.69 3.43
CA HIS A 246 9.86 -3.05 2.27
C HIS A 246 10.12 -1.57 2.55
N MET A 247 11.03 -0.99 1.77
CA MET A 247 11.13 0.46 1.59
C MET A 247 10.43 0.87 0.29
N HIS A 248 9.77 2.04 0.30
CA HIS A 248 9.23 2.68 -0.90
C HIS A 248 10.22 3.74 -1.34
N VAL A 249 10.83 3.58 -2.52
CA VAL A 249 11.77 4.55 -3.09
C VAL A 249 11.05 5.38 -4.15
N ARG A 250 11.30 6.69 -4.14
CA ARG A 250 10.73 7.66 -5.07
C ARG A 250 11.81 8.49 -5.75
N LEU A 251 11.77 8.53 -7.08
CA LEU A 251 12.63 9.38 -7.88
C LEU A 251 12.06 10.81 -8.06
N ALA A 252 12.96 11.74 -8.37
CA ALA A 252 12.62 13.07 -8.86
C ALA A 252 11.90 12.98 -10.21
N CYS A 253 11.23 14.06 -10.60
CA CYS A 253 10.70 14.18 -11.95
C CYS A 253 11.87 14.19 -12.96
N PRO A 254 11.87 13.27 -13.94
CA PRO A 254 12.92 13.21 -14.96
C PRO A 254 12.98 14.45 -15.84
N GLU A 255 14.18 14.75 -16.36
CA GLU A 255 14.30 15.71 -17.45
C GLU A 255 13.46 15.26 -18.66
N GLY A 256 12.85 16.21 -19.39
CA GLY A 256 11.92 15.92 -20.49
C GLY A 256 10.50 15.50 -20.06
N SER A 257 10.26 15.21 -18.77
CA SER A 257 8.91 14.96 -18.22
C SER A 257 8.23 16.26 -17.75
N GLY A 258 8.02 17.23 -18.64
CA GLY A 258 7.48 18.55 -18.28
C GLY A 258 6.08 18.57 -17.62
N ASP A 259 5.31 17.50 -17.78
CA ASP A 259 3.99 17.33 -17.14
C ASP A 259 4.08 16.63 -15.77
N CYS A 260 5.26 16.19 -15.35
CA CYS A 260 5.50 15.59 -14.04
C CYS A 260 5.37 16.65 -12.93
N LYS A 261 4.79 16.26 -11.80
CA LYS A 261 4.59 17.14 -10.65
C LYS A 261 5.40 16.64 -9.46
N SER A 262 6.51 17.33 -9.19
CA SER A 262 7.32 17.11 -8.01
C SER A 262 6.53 17.38 -6.73
N GLN A 263 6.98 16.73 -5.66
CA GLN A 263 6.52 16.94 -4.30
C GLN A 263 7.42 17.98 -3.62
N GLN A 264 6.96 18.56 -2.49
CA GLN A 264 7.79 19.46 -1.69
C GLN A 264 9.08 18.74 -1.25
N ALA A 265 10.19 19.46 -1.10
CA ALA A 265 11.41 18.87 -0.57
C ALA A 265 11.21 18.40 0.89
N PRO A 266 11.90 17.33 1.34
CA PRO A 266 11.94 17.02 2.76
C PRO A 266 12.45 18.21 3.59
N PRO A 267 11.98 18.39 4.84
CA PRO A 267 12.50 19.43 5.72
C PRO A 267 14.04 19.39 5.82
N PRO A 268 14.71 20.53 6.11
CA PRO A 268 16.14 20.54 6.41
C PRO A 268 16.49 19.61 7.58
N GLY A 269 17.75 19.20 7.66
CA GLY A 269 18.24 18.28 8.68
C GLY A 269 18.06 16.80 8.31
N ASN A 270 18.52 15.91 9.19
CA ASN A 270 18.47 14.45 8.99
C ASN A 270 17.11 13.84 9.38
N GLY A 271 16.22 14.61 10.00
CA GLY A 271 14.92 14.16 10.50
C GLY A 271 15.02 13.13 11.63
N CYS A 272 16.06 13.23 12.46
CA CYS A 272 16.30 12.45 13.67
C CYS A 272 16.04 13.33 14.91
N ASP A 273 14.86 13.94 14.97
CA ASP A 273 14.45 14.95 15.94
C ASP A 273 12.99 14.70 16.39
N ALA A 274 12.37 15.67 17.05
CA ALA A 274 10.99 15.59 17.54
C ALA A 274 9.96 15.20 16.45
N SER A 275 10.25 15.50 15.17
CA SER A 275 9.39 15.07 14.05
C SER A 275 9.37 13.55 13.85
N LEU A 276 10.44 12.85 14.24
CA LEU A 276 10.50 11.40 14.29
C LEU A 276 9.85 10.86 15.57
N ASP A 277 10.06 11.52 16.71
CA ASP A 277 9.51 11.09 18.00
C ASP A 277 7.98 11.07 18.00
N TRP A 278 7.34 12.00 17.27
CA TRP A 278 5.88 12.04 17.11
C TRP A 278 5.29 10.70 16.64
N TRP A 279 6.00 9.93 15.79
CA TRP A 279 5.52 8.64 15.27
C TRP A 279 5.37 7.56 16.32
N PHE A 280 5.92 7.77 17.52
CA PHE A 280 5.85 6.85 18.66
C PHE A 280 4.85 7.30 19.73
N THR A 281 4.05 8.34 19.45
CA THR A 281 3.04 8.87 20.36
C THR A 281 1.67 8.21 20.16
N GLN A 282 0.80 8.31 21.17
CA GLN A 282 -0.60 7.88 21.06
C GLN A 282 -1.36 8.69 19.99
N GLU A 283 -1.07 9.98 19.86
CA GLU A 283 -1.68 10.85 18.86
C GLU A 283 -1.44 10.34 17.43
N ALA A 284 -0.23 9.86 17.14
CA ALA A 284 0.10 9.31 15.84
C ALA A 284 -0.63 7.97 15.59
N ALA A 285 -0.79 7.14 16.63
CA ALA A 285 -1.61 5.92 16.56
C ALA A 285 -3.09 6.23 16.28
N ASP A 286 -3.65 7.24 16.96
CA ASP A 286 -5.03 7.69 16.77
C ASP A 286 -5.23 8.28 15.36
N THR A 287 -4.25 9.02 14.86
CA THR A 287 -4.23 9.53 13.48
C THR A 287 -4.31 8.38 12.46
N LEU A 288 -3.55 7.31 12.67
CA LEU A 288 -3.61 6.13 11.79
C LEU A 288 -4.99 5.45 11.85
N LYS A 289 -5.58 5.34 13.04
CA LYS A 289 -6.92 4.78 13.23
C LYS A 289 -7.96 5.59 12.46
N GLN A 290 -7.99 6.92 12.63
CA GLN A 290 -8.88 7.82 11.90
C GLN A 290 -8.73 7.68 10.37
N ARG A 291 -7.49 7.56 9.87
CA ARG A 291 -7.26 7.34 8.44
C ARG A 291 -7.82 6.01 7.95
N ARG A 292 -7.76 4.95 8.74
CA ARG A 292 -8.35 3.64 8.39
C ARG A 292 -9.88 3.71 8.39
N ASP A 293 -10.46 4.49 9.29
CA ASP A 293 -11.91 4.62 9.45
C ASP A 293 -12.55 5.57 8.42
N SER A 294 -11.75 6.40 7.73
CA SER A 294 -12.20 7.39 6.73
C SER A 294 -12.83 6.83 5.44
N GLY A 295 -13.04 5.51 5.35
CA GLY A 295 -13.76 4.86 4.25
C GLY A 295 -12.92 4.60 2.99
N PRO A 296 -13.53 4.04 1.93
CA PRO A 296 -12.83 3.70 0.70
C PRO A 296 -12.32 4.95 -0.01
N ARG A 297 -11.06 4.91 -0.47
CA ARG A 297 -10.47 6.04 -1.20
C ARG A 297 -11.11 6.20 -2.57
N ARG A 298 -11.42 7.45 -2.94
CA ARG A 298 -11.86 7.81 -4.30
C ARG A 298 -10.66 7.77 -5.25
N MET A 299 -10.92 7.42 -6.52
CA MET A 299 -9.93 7.57 -7.57
C MET A 299 -9.49 9.04 -7.68
N PRO A 300 -8.19 9.32 -7.86
CA PRO A 300 -7.71 10.68 -8.06
C PRO A 300 -8.20 11.23 -9.41
N VAL A 301 -8.35 12.55 -9.49
CA VAL A 301 -8.48 13.23 -10.78
C VAL A 301 -7.12 13.18 -11.46
N LEU A 302 -7.07 12.62 -12.66
CA LEU A 302 -5.83 12.47 -13.44
C LEU A 302 -5.64 13.67 -14.39
N PRO A 303 -4.39 14.01 -14.75
CA PRO A 303 -4.13 14.98 -15.80
C PRO A 303 -4.74 14.54 -17.14
N VAL A 304 -5.23 15.50 -17.93
CA VAL A 304 -5.79 15.24 -19.29
C VAL A 304 -4.82 14.47 -20.18
N ALA A 305 -3.51 14.70 -20.03
CA ALA A 305 -2.49 13.96 -20.77
C ALA A 305 -2.54 12.43 -20.52
N CYS A 306 -3.05 11.99 -19.37
CA CYS A 306 -3.23 10.57 -19.08
C CYS A 306 -4.35 9.91 -19.87
N GLU A 307 -5.33 10.66 -20.35
CA GLU A 307 -6.35 10.14 -21.27
C GLU A 307 -5.72 9.71 -22.60
N ARG A 308 -4.76 10.48 -23.10
CA ARG A 308 -3.99 10.12 -24.32
C ARG A 308 -3.14 8.88 -24.10
N VAL A 309 -2.52 8.75 -22.93
CA VAL A 309 -1.74 7.55 -22.57
C VAL A 309 -2.64 6.32 -22.50
N ALA A 310 -3.83 6.44 -21.91
CA ALA A 310 -4.81 5.37 -21.85
C ALA A 310 -5.33 4.97 -23.24
N ALA A 311 -5.52 5.95 -24.13
CA ALA A 311 -6.01 5.73 -25.50
C ALA A 311 -4.93 5.33 -26.53
N ALA A 312 -3.64 5.46 -26.17
CA ALA A 312 -2.54 5.14 -27.07
C ALA A 312 -2.57 3.65 -27.49
N PRO A 313 -2.11 3.32 -28.71
CA PRO A 313 -1.90 1.93 -29.11
C PRO A 313 -0.91 1.23 -28.17
#